data_AF-A0A8H4YGW6-F1
#
_entry.id   AF-A0A8H4YGW6-F1
#
_cell.length_a   1.000
_cell.length_b   1.000
_cell.length_c   1.000
_cell.angle_alpha   90.00
_cell.angle_beta   90.00
_cell.angle_gamma   90.00
#
_symmetry.space_group_name_H-M   'P 1'
#
loop_
_entity.id
_entity.type
_entity.pdbx_description
1 polymer ?
#
loop_
_entity_poly.entity_id
_entity_poly.type
_entity_poly.pdbx_seq_one_letter_code
_entity_poly.pdbx_strand_id
1 'polypeptide(L)'
;MRVLSTLIVAAVAVHARTSDQASNFPVSPQLASKYDCGEACQATLVKTNAKDLSIFDTPFDFDFYATAKNFSNSKPGDVLKLSPINPDIMDVPAGVAAYKIQYTSTDLDGSPVPVTGFIAFPFVRQNSPFKLVA
;
A
#
# COMPACT_ATOMS: atom_id res chain seq x y z
N MET A 1 34.30 -49.02 14.71
CA MET A 1 32.94 -48.46 14.59
C MET A 1 33.09 -46.95 14.42
N ARG A 2 33.09 -46.46 13.17
CA ARG A 2 33.30 -45.04 12.83
C ARG A 2 31.94 -44.35 12.83
N VAL A 3 31.70 -43.44 13.78
CA VAL A 3 30.50 -42.59 13.77
C VAL A 3 30.82 -41.39 12.89
N LEU A 4 30.25 -41.37 11.68
CA LEU A 4 30.38 -40.27 10.72
C LEU A 4 29.32 -39.22 11.09
N SER A 5 29.74 -38.10 11.65
CA SER A 5 28.84 -36.98 11.96
C SER A 5 28.56 -36.17 10.69
N THR A 6 27.36 -36.35 10.13
CA THR A 6 26.84 -35.56 9.00
C THR A 6 26.41 -34.18 9.50
N LEU A 7 27.13 -33.12 9.10
CA LEU A 7 26.70 -31.73 9.28
C LEU A 7 25.70 -31.37 8.17
N ILE A 8 24.42 -31.28 8.52
CA ILE A 8 23.38 -30.73 7.63
C ILE A 8 23.45 -29.20 7.77
N VAL A 9 24.01 -28.53 6.77
CA VAL A 9 23.91 -27.07 6.65
C VAL A 9 22.53 -26.74 6.11
N ALA A 10 21.63 -26.31 6.98
CA ALA A 10 20.35 -25.74 6.58
C ALA A 10 20.62 -24.38 5.91
N ALA A 11 20.50 -24.32 4.58
CA ALA A 11 20.50 -23.08 3.84
C ALA A 11 19.20 -22.33 4.17
N VAL A 12 19.26 -21.46 5.18
CA VAL A 12 18.20 -20.49 5.43
C VAL A 12 18.30 -19.47 4.29
N ALA A 13 17.45 -19.64 3.27
CA ALA A 13 17.22 -18.60 2.29
C ALA A 13 16.52 -17.44 3.02
N VAL A 14 17.33 -16.53 3.56
CA VAL A 14 16.87 -15.22 4.04
C VAL A 14 16.38 -14.48 2.80
N HIS A 15 15.11 -14.69 2.47
CA HIS A 15 14.39 -13.72 1.65
C HIS A 15 14.32 -12.49 2.53
N ALA A 16 15.24 -11.54 2.31
CA ALA A 16 15.12 -10.21 2.85
C ALA A 16 13.78 -9.65 2.35
N ARG A 17 12.74 -9.82 3.15
CA ARG A 17 11.49 -9.10 2.96
C ARG A 17 11.87 -7.64 3.16
N THR A 18 11.88 -6.87 2.09
CA THR A 18 11.68 -5.42 2.18
C THR A 18 10.27 -5.22 2.73
N SER A 19 10.13 -5.41 4.05
CA SER A 19 8.84 -5.55 4.73
C SER A 19 7.92 -4.34 4.54
N ASP A 20 8.49 -3.21 4.14
CA ASP A 20 7.82 -1.93 3.98
C ASP A 20 7.70 -1.50 2.50
N GLN A 21 8.29 -2.24 1.56
CA GLN A 21 8.26 -1.87 0.14
C GLN A 21 6.98 -2.37 -0.52
N ALA A 22 6.11 -1.44 -0.91
CA ALA A 22 4.86 -1.75 -1.62
C ALA A 22 4.94 -1.62 -3.15
N SER A 23 6.00 -0.98 -3.67
CA SER A 23 6.17 -0.70 -5.09
C SER A 23 7.64 -0.70 -5.52
N ASN A 24 7.89 -0.57 -6.82
CA ASN A 24 9.26 -0.43 -7.39
C ASN A 24 10.21 -1.58 -7.04
N PHE A 25 9.68 -2.80 -6.93
CA PHE A 25 10.46 -3.98 -6.62
C PHE A 25 11.64 -4.14 -7.60
N PRO A 26 12.82 -4.59 -7.11
CA PRO A 26 13.94 -4.84 -7.98
C PRO A 26 13.62 -5.98 -8.95
N VAL A 27 13.66 -5.70 -10.25
CA VAL A 27 13.48 -6.69 -11.32
C VAL A 27 14.85 -7.07 -11.86
N SER A 28 15.17 -8.37 -11.86
CA SER A 28 16.44 -8.85 -12.42
C SER A 28 16.45 -8.75 -13.95
N PRO A 29 17.61 -8.56 -14.60
CA PRO A 29 17.70 -8.55 -16.06
C PRO A 29 17.16 -9.83 -16.69
N GLN A 30 17.34 -10.99 -16.04
CA GLN A 30 16.84 -12.27 -16.53
C GLN A 30 15.31 -12.33 -16.49
N LEU A 31 14.68 -11.76 -15.45
CA LEU A 31 13.23 -11.69 -15.35
C LEU A 31 12.67 -10.67 -16.36
N ALA A 32 13.28 -9.49 -16.44
CA ALA A 32 12.93 -8.44 -17.39
C ALA A 32 12.99 -8.96 -18.84
N SER A 33 14.04 -9.69 -19.20
CA SER A 33 14.21 -10.26 -20.54
C SER A 33 13.14 -11.30 -20.91
N LYS A 34 12.50 -11.97 -19.94
CA LYS A 34 11.38 -12.89 -20.21
C LYS A 34 10.11 -12.15 -20.66
N TYR A 35 10.03 -10.85 -20.41
CA TYR A 35 8.92 -9.97 -20.75
C TYR A 35 9.35 -8.90 -21.76
N ASP A 36 10.28 -9.24 -22.66
CA ASP A 36 10.79 -8.38 -23.74
C ASP A 36 11.43 -7.05 -23.30
N CYS A 37 11.80 -6.94 -22.02
CA CYS A 37 12.54 -5.80 -21.50
C CYS A 37 14.05 -6.04 -21.69
N GLY A 38 14.58 -5.58 -22.82
CA GLY A 38 16.01 -5.61 -23.14
C GLY A 38 16.85 -4.61 -22.31
N GLU A 39 18.14 -4.48 -22.63
CA GLU A 39 19.11 -3.69 -21.85
C GLU A 39 18.66 -2.24 -21.59
N ALA A 40 18.19 -1.54 -22.64
CA ALA A 40 17.73 -0.16 -22.51
C ALA A 40 16.50 -0.03 -21.60
N CYS A 41 15.59 -1.00 -21.67
CA CYS A 41 14.42 -1.05 -20.78
C CYS A 41 14.85 -1.34 -19.34
N GLN A 42 15.74 -2.32 -19.12
CA GLN A 42 16.26 -2.63 -17.78
C GLN A 42 17.00 -1.43 -17.16
N ALA A 43 17.83 -0.74 -17.93
CA ALA A 43 18.53 0.46 -17.47
C ALA A 43 17.53 1.57 -17.08
N THR A 44 16.43 1.70 -17.85
CA THR A 44 15.35 2.63 -17.53
C THR A 44 14.66 2.24 -16.23
N LEU A 45 14.26 0.97 -16.06
CA LEU A 45 13.62 0.48 -14.83
C LEU A 45 14.45 0.76 -13.58
N VAL A 46 15.76 0.48 -13.63
CA VAL A 46 16.66 0.74 -12.49
C VAL A 46 16.70 2.24 -12.16
N LYS A 47 16.85 3.09 -13.20
CA LYS A 47 16.91 4.54 -13.03
C LYS A 47 15.59 5.11 -12.49
N THR A 48 14.46 4.68 -13.04
CA THR A 48 13.15 5.21 -12.67
C THR A 48 12.73 4.71 -11.29
N ASN A 49 12.96 3.44 -10.94
CA ASN A 49 12.65 2.94 -9.61
C ASN A 49 13.43 3.68 -8.53
N ALA A 50 14.73 3.91 -8.73
CA ALA A 50 15.54 4.68 -7.79
C ALA A 50 15.01 6.12 -7.63
N LYS A 51 14.57 6.74 -8.74
CA LYS A 51 14.03 8.11 -8.70
C LYS A 51 12.65 8.16 -8.03
N ASP A 52 11.79 7.20 -8.33
CA ASP A 52 10.43 7.10 -7.80
C ASP A 52 10.47 6.87 -6.29
N LEU A 53 11.28 5.93 -5.81
CA LEU A 53 11.53 5.73 -4.38
C LEU A 53 12.08 7.01 -3.72
N SER A 54 12.97 7.76 -4.38
CA SER A 54 13.47 9.00 -3.78
C SER A 54 12.40 10.09 -3.56
N ILE A 55 11.25 9.99 -4.24
CA ILE A 55 10.15 10.96 -4.17
C ILE A 55 8.97 10.41 -3.35
N PHE A 56 8.65 9.13 -3.51
CA PHE A 56 7.41 8.51 -3.04
C PHE A 56 7.60 7.34 -2.08
N ASP A 57 8.82 7.09 -1.58
CA ASP A 57 9.09 6.06 -0.56
C ASP A 57 8.51 6.46 0.81
N THR A 58 7.19 6.52 0.87
CA THR A 58 6.41 6.71 2.07
C THR A 58 6.08 5.35 2.68
N PRO A 59 6.16 5.19 4.02
CA PRO A 59 5.82 3.93 4.67
C PRO A 59 4.41 3.46 4.29
N PHE A 60 4.32 2.27 3.68
CA PHE A 60 3.05 1.71 3.25
C PHE A 60 2.37 0.92 4.38
N ASP A 61 1.11 1.25 4.68
CA ASP A 61 0.33 0.59 5.73
C ASP A 61 -0.42 -0.64 5.17
N PHE A 62 0.28 -1.77 5.07
CA PHE A 62 -0.29 -3.03 4.58
C PHE A 62 -1.53 -3.48 5.36
N ASP A 63 -1.55 -3.26 6.68
CA ASP A 63 -2.66 -3.67 7.54
C ASP A 63 -3.93 -2.86 7.26
N PHE A 64 -3.78 -1.56 6.99
CA PHE A 64 -4.89 -0.71 6.57
C PHE A 64 -5.44 -1.13 5.20
N TYR A 65 -4.58 -1.34 4.20
CA TYR A 65 -5.01 -1.67 2.84
C TYR A 65 -5.50 -3.11 2.65
N ALA A 66 -5.20 -4.03 3.57
CA ALA A 66 -5.81 -5.35 3.57
C ALA A 66 -7.35 -5.27 3.65
N THR A 67 -8.07 -6.20 3.01
CA THR A 67 -9.54 -6.23 3.10
C THR A 67 -9.99 -6.41 4.55
N ALA A 68 -10.90 -5.57 5.03
CA ALA A 68 -11.44 -5.69 6.38
C ALA A 68 -12.20 -7.01 6.58
N LYS A 69 -12.07 -7.60 7.77
CA LYS A 69 -12.72 -8.89 8.12
C LYS A 69 -14.24 -8.84 8.07
N ASN A 70 -14.84 -7.65 8.23
CA ASN A 70 -16.29 -7.43 8.17
C ASN A 70 -16.81 -7.11 6.76
N PHE A 71 -15.96 -7.06 5.74
CA PHE A 71 -16.36 -6.74 4.36
C PHE A 71 -17.45 -7.68 3.84
N SER A 72 -17.36 -8.99 4.08
CA SER A 72 -18.31 -9.98 3.55
C SER A 72 -19.77 -9.77 3.98
N ASN A 73 -20.01 -9.04 5.08
CA ASN A 73 -21.36 -8.75 5.59
C ASN A 73 -21.78 -7.30 5.38
N SER A 74 -20.95 -6.50 4.71
CA SER A 74 -21.17 -5.07 4.50
C SER A 74 -21.97 -4.79 3.24
N LYS A 75 -22.54 -3.59 3.17
CA LYS A 75 -23.31 -3.06 2.04
C LYS A 75 -22.63 -1.81 1.50
N PRO A 76 -22.90 -1.43 0.23
CA PRO A 76 -22.38 -0.17 -0.32
C PRO A 76 -22.68 1.02 0.60
N GLY A 77 -21.64 1.80 0.91
CA GLY A 77 -21.68 2.93 1.85
C GLY A 77 -21.21 2.59 3.28
N ASP A 78 -21.10 1.31 3.65
CA ASP A 78 -20.63 0.93 4.98
C ASP A 78 -19.13 1.26 5.15
N VAL A 79 -18.80 1.87 6.29
CA VAL A 79 -17.42 2.13 6.68
C VAL A 79 -16.82 0.86 7.28
N LEU A 80 -15.69 0.41 6.72
CA LEU A 80 -14.97 -0.79 7.15
C LEU A 80 -13.80 -0.46 8.07
N LYS A 81 -13.03 0.59 7.74
CA LYS A 81 -11.90 1.08 8.53
C LYS A 81 -11.85 2.60 8.48
N LEU A 82 -11.41 3.22 9.57
CA LEU A 82 -11.11 4.64 9.64
C LEU A 82 -9.84 4.81 10.47
N SER A 83 -8.86 5.53 9.95
CA SER A 83 -7.62 5.80 10.66
C SER A 83 -7.13 7.21 10.38
N PRO A 84 -6.63 7.94 11.39
CA PRO A 84 -6.06 9.26 11.18
C PRO A 84 -4.82 9.16 10.28
N ILE A 85 -4.61 10.18 9.45
CA ILE A 85 -3.37 10.37 8.71
C ILE A 85 -2.31 10.90 9.68
N ASN A 86 -1.07 10.41 9.56
CA ASN A 86 0.06 11.03 10.24
C ASN A 86 0.40 12.38 9.57
N PRO A 87 0.25 13.52 10.25
CA PRO A 87 0.55 14.83 9.69
C PRO A 87 2.05 15.05 9.39
N ASP A 88 2.94 14.21 9.92
CA ASP A 88 4.37 14.27 9.60
C ASP A 88 4.69 13.67 8.22
N ILE A 89 3.78 12.86 7.67
CA ILE A 89 3.95 12.17 6.38
C ILE A 89 3.31 12.97 5.23
N MET A 90 2.32 13.80 5.53
CA MET A 90 1.62 14.62 4.54
C MET A 90 1.47 16.05 5.03
N ASP A 91 1.69 17.03 4.15
CA ASP A 91 1.52 18.46 4.43
C ASP A 91 0.03 18.82 4.58
N VAL A 92 -0.57 18.41 5.70
CA VAL A 92 -1.97 18.68 6.04
C VAL A 92 -2.07 20.09 6.63
N PRO A 93 -2.86 20.99 6.03
CA PRO A 93 -3.00 22.36 6.53
C PRO A 93 -3.45 22.41 7.99
N ALA A 94 -2.93 23.39 8.74
CA ALA A 94 -3.33 23.61 10.12
C ALA A 94 -4.86 23.79 10.23
N GLY A 95 -5.46 23.15 11.24
CA GLY A 95 -6.91 23.16 11.42
C GLY A 95 -7.66 22.20 10.49
N VAL A 96 -6.99 21.23 9.85
CA VAL A 96 -7.63 20.12 9.13
C VAL A 96 -7.29 18.80 9.83
N ALA A 97 -8.30 17.98 10.09
CA ALA A 97 -8.12 16.59 10.50
C ALA A 97 -8.34 15.69 9.29
N ALA A 98 -7.31 14.97 8.86
CA ALA A 98 -7.37 14.08 7.71
C ALA A 98 -7.35 12.61 8.16
N TYR A 99 -8.14 11.79 7.49
CA TYR A 99 -8.26 10.36 7.76
C TYR A 99 -8.19 9.58 6.45
N LYS A 100 -7.64 8.38 6.53
CA LYS A 100 -7.86 7.34 5.53
C LYS A 100 -9.05 6.49 5.94
N ILE A 101 -9.89 6.18 4.96
CA ILE A 101 -11.11 5.38 5.11
C ILE A 101 -11.04 4.17 4.19
N GLN A 102 -11.49 3.01 4.66
CA GLN A 102 -11.86 1.88 3.81
C GLN A 102 -13.37 1.71 3.93
N TYR A 103 -14.08 1.62 2.80
CA TYR A 103 -15.53 1.49 2.76
C TYR A 103 -15.95 0.52 1.65
N THR A 104 -17.18 0.03 1.73
CA THR A 104 -17.74 -0.82 0.69
C THR A 104 -18.35 0.03 -0.40
N SER A 105 -17.91 -0.18 -1.64
CA SER A 105 -18.48 0.43 -2.84
C SER A 105 -19.07 -0.66 -3.74
N THR A 106 -19.48 -0.25 -4.94
CA THR A 106 -19.99 -1.13 -5.99
C THR A 106 -19.08 -1.01 -7.20
N ASP A 107 -18.70 -2.15 -7.78
CA ASP A 107 -17.99 -2.19 -9.06
C ASP A 107 -18.94 -1.98 -10.26
N LEU A 108 -18.39 -2.09 -11.47
CA LEU A 108 -19.15 -1.91 -12.73
C LEU A 108 -20.26 -2.95 -12.93
N ASP A 109 -20.15 -4.12 -12.29
CA ASP A 109 -21.08 -5.23 -12.42
C ASP A 109 -22.11 -5.27 -11.28
N GLY A 110 -22.08 -4.30 -10.36
CA GLY A 110 -22.99 -4.25 -9.23
C GLY A 110 -22.51 -5.02 -7.99
N SER A 111 -21.32 -5.62 -8.02
CA SER A 111 -20.79 -6.41 -6.91
C SER A 111 -20.17 -5.52 -5.83
N PRO A 112 -20.28 -5.89 -4.54
CA PRO A 112 -19.63 -5.14 -3.48
C PRO A 112 -18.10 -5.28 -3.60
N VAL A 113 -17.38 -4.17 -3.42
CA VAL A 113 -15.90 -4.14 -3.44
C VAL A 113 -15.38 -3.25 -2.30
N PRO A 114 -14.29 -3.65 -1.60
CA PRO A 114 -13.67 -2.79 -0.61
C PRO A 114 -12.81 -1.76 -1.34
N VAL A 115 -13.04 -0.48 -1.06
CA VAL A 115 -12.27 0.62 -1.64
C VAL A 115 -11.72 1.50 -0.52
N THR A 116 -10.70 2.29 -0.84
CA THR A 116 -10.11 3.23 0.11
C THR A 116 -10.20 4.66 -0.41
N GLY A 117 -10.15 5.62 0.50
CA GLY A 117 -10.12 7.04 0.18
C GLY A 117 -9.57 7.85 1.34
N PHE A 118 -9.51 9.16 1.13
CA PHE A 118 -9.13 10.12 2.16
C PHE A 118 -10.29 11.08 2.41
N ILE A 119 -10.52 11.39 3.68
CA ILE A 119 -11.50 12.39 4.09
C ILE A 119 -10.80 13.45 4.93
N ALA A 120 -11.14 14.71 4.71
CA ALA A 120 -10.57 15.85 5.41
C ALA A 120 -11.70 16.64 6.07
N PHE A 121 -11.58 16.87 7.37
CA PHE A 121 -12.52 17.66 8.13
C PHE A 121 -11.88 19.01 8.50
N PRO A 122 -12.45 20.14 8.06
CA PRO A 122 -12.03 21.44 8.55
C PRO A 122 -12.46 21.60 10.01
N PHE A 123 -11.55 22.12 10.84
CA PHE A 123 -11.81 22.45 12.23
C PHE A 123 -12.55 23.79 12.33
N VAL A 124 -13.80 23.81 11.87
CA VAL A 124 -14.70 24.97 11.95
C VAL A 124 -15.99 24.56 12.63
N ARG A 125 -16.50 25.42 13.51
CA ARG A 125 -17.85 25.29 14.07
C ARG A 125 -18.81 26.13 13.24
N GLN A 126 -19.87 25.52 12.75
CA GLN A 126 -20.93 26.23 12.02
C GLN A 126 -22.30 25.64 12.36
N ASN A 127 -23.34 26.48 12.24
CA ASN A 127 -24.73 26.09 12.53
C ASN A 127 -25.44 25.46 11.32
N SER A 128 -24.81 25.51 10.14
CA SER A 128 -25.33 24.91 8.91
C SER A 128 -24.66 23.57 8.63
N PRO A 129 -25.33 22.63 7.94
CA PRO A 129 -24.71 21.39 7.50
C PRO A 129 -23.44 21.65 6.68
N PHE A 130 -22.43 20.79 6.85
CA PHE A 130 -21.23 20.83 6.03
C PHE A 130 -21.57 20.47 4.59
N LYS A 131 -21.00 21.23 3.64
CA LYS A 131 -21.02 20.85 2.23
C LYS A 131 -19.97 19.76 2.03
N LEU A 132 -20.41 18.64 1.48
CA LEU A 132 -19.52 17.59 1.01
C LEU A 132 -19.00 17.96 -0.38
N VAL A 133 -17.70 17.87 -0.58
CA VAL A 133 -17.05 17.88 -1.90
C VAL A 133 -16.44 16.49 -2.06
N ALA A 134 -16.98 15.69 -2.98
CA ALA A 134 -16.61 14.31 -3.23
C ALA A 134 -16.62 14.04 -4.74
#